data_AF-A0AAV7I7E3-F1
#
_entry.id   AF-A0AAV7I7E3-F1
#
_cell.length_a   1.000
_cell.length_b   1.000
_cell.length_c   1.000
_cell.angle_alpha   90.00
_cell.angle_beta   90.00
_cell.angle_gamma   90.00
#
_symmetry.space_group_name_H-M   'P 1'
#
loop_
_entity.id
_entity.type
_entity.pdbx_description
1 polymer ?
#
loop_
_entity_poly.entity_id
_entity_poly.type
_entity_poly.pdbx_seq_one_letter_code
_entity_poly.pdbx_strand_id
1 'polypeptide(L)'
;MSTYLTMSTFAIFFFNFCLAVALEDASYWHSVASNELKESLSYSWNKNVAKNVILFIGDGMSVDTITASRIYRQGETSYLAWEKMPHVGMIKV
;
A
#
# COMPACT_ATOMS: atom_id res chain seq x y z
N MET A 1 44.18 14.41 7.42
CA MET A 1 43.26 14.68 6.29
C MET A 1 42.45 13.45 5.90
N SER A 2 43.07 12.30 5.61
CA SER A 2 42.37 11.08 5.16
C SER A 2 41.37 10.48 6.16
N THR A 3 41.67 10.50 7.46
CA THR A 3 40.83 9.92 8.52
C THR A 3 39.54 10.71 8.78
N TYR A 4 39.59 12.05 8.67
CA TYR A 4 38.41 12.91 8.82
C TYR A 4 37.44 12.73 7.66
N LEU A 5 37.97 12.53 6.45
CA LEU A 5 37.16 12.28 5.26
C LEU A 5 36.43 10.93 5.39
N THR A 6 37.11 9.87 5.84
CA THR A 6 36.48 8.56 6.05
C THR A 6 35.41 8.60 7.14
N MET A 7 35.65 9.29 8.27
CA MET A 7 34.64 9.44 9.33
C MET A 7 33.42 10.26 8.87
N SER A 8 33.64 11.30 8.07
CA SER A 8 32.57 12.10 7.45
C SER A 8 31.71 11.25 6.52
N THR A 9 32.32 10.47 5.62
CA THR A 9 31.56 9.61 4.70
C THR A 9 30.78 8.51 5.44
N PHE A 10 31.34 7.97 6.52
CA PHE A 10 30.65 7.00 7.37
C PHE A 10 29.46 7.62 8.10
N ALA A 11 29.62 8.84 8.65
CA ALA A 11 28.52 9.56 9.30
C ALA A 11 27.38 9.89 8.32
N ILE A 12 27.71 10.29 7.08
CA ILE A 12 26.73 10.53 6.02
C ILE A 12 26.00 9.23 5.67
N PHE A 13 26.71 8.12 5.50
CA PHE A 13 26.09 6.81 5.23
C PHE A 13 25.17 6.38 6.37
N PHE A 14 25.63 6.52 7.61
CA PHE A 14 24.85 6.15 8.80
C PHE A 14 23.61 7.04 8.96
N PHE A 15 23.71 8.33 8.65
CA PHE A 15 22.58 9.26 8.66
C PHE A 15 21.56 8.92 7.57
N ASN A 16 22.01 8.62 6.34
CA ASN A 16 21.12 8.19 5.26
C ASN A 16 20.44 6.85 5.57
N PHE A 17 21.16 5.91 6.17
CA PHE A 17 20.61 4.63 6.60
C PHE A 17 19.58 4.79 7.73
N CYS A 18 19.89 5.61 8.73
CA CYS A 18 18.98 5.94 9.82
C CYS A 18 17.69 6.61 9.30
N LEU A 19 17.83 7.54 8.35
CA LEU A 19 16.68 8.20 7.72
C LEU A 19 15.81 7.20 6.96
N ALA A 20 16.40 6.24 6.25
CA ALA A 20 15.64 5.20 5.55
C ALA A 20 14.86 4.28 6.50
N VAL A 21 15.46 3.91 7.63
CA VAL A 21 14.79 3.11 8.68
C VAL A 21 13.67 3.89 9.38
N ALA A 22 13.79 5.22 9.47
CA ALA A 22 12.81 6.08 10.12
C ALA A 22 11.52 6.34 9.30
N LEU A 23 11.45 5.91 8.03
CA LEU A 23 10.30 6.18 7.15
C LEU A 23 9.05 5.37 7.51
N GLU A 24 9.23 4.15 8.02
CA GLU A 24 8.15 3.19 8.33
C GLU A 24 8.23 2.70 9.77
N ASP A 25 8.35 3.65 10.70
CA ASP A 25 8.43 3.37 12.14
C ASP A 25 7.07 2.93 12.74
N ALA A 26 7.07 2.59 14.04
CA ALA A 26 5.85 2.14 14.71
C ALA A 26 4.74 3.22 14.70
N SER A 27 5.11 4.51 14.77
CA SER A 27 4.18 5.63 14.73
C SER A 27 3.50 5.75 13.37
N TYR A 28 4.28 5.61 12.29
CA TYR A 28 3.79 5.57 10.92
C TYR A 28 2.69 4.51 10.75
N TRP A 29 2.99 3.24 11.08
CA TRP A 29 2.02 2.15 10.92
C TRP A 29 0.79 2.31 11.80
N HIS A 30 0.94 2.86 13.01
CA HIS A 30 -0.20 3.16 13.88
C HIS A 30 -1.12 4.24 13.28
N SER A 31 -0.54 5.24 12.64
CA SER A 31 -1.28 6.31 11.96
C SER A 31 -2.03 5.79 10.73
N VAL A 32 -1.39 4.93 9.92
CA VAL A 32 -2.00 4.30 8.74
C VAL A 32 -3.21 3.45 9.15
N ALA A 33 -3.03 2.52 10.10
CA ALA A 33 -4.11 1.67 10.57
C ALA A 33 -5.28 2.46 11.19
N SER A 34 -4.97 3.52 11.94
CA SER A 34 -6.00 4.40 12.52
C SER A 34 -6.81 5.13 11.46
N ASN A 35 -6.18 5.52 10.35
CA ASN A 35 -6.87 6.18 9.23
C ASN A 35 -7.73 5.19 8.45
N GLU A 36 -7.21 4.00 8.13
CA GLU A 36 -7.98 2.94 7.46
C GLU A 36 -9.21 2.51 8.27
N LEU A 37 -9.06 2.37 9.60
CA LEU A 37 -10.18 2.06 10.48
C LEU A 37 -11.25 3.15 10.46
N LYS A 38 -10.86 4.43 10.50
CA LYS A 38 -11.80 5.55 10.40
C LYS A 38 -12.52 5.56 9.06
N GLU A 39 -11.82 5.29 7.96
CA GLU A 39 -12.41 5.21 6.63
C GLU A 39 -13.44 4.07 6.55
N SER A 40 -13.08 2.88 7.03
CA SER A 40 -13.96 1.72 7.10
C SER A 40 -15.23 1.98 7.93
N LEU A 41 -15.09 2.61 9.10
CA LEU A 41 -16.23 2.98 9.96
C LEU A 41 -17.11 4.08 9.36
N SER A 42 -16.55 4.94 8.51
CA SER A 42 -17.31 6.01 7.85
C SER A 42 -18.15 5.53 6.66
N TYR A 43 -17.92 4.30 6.18
CA TYR A 43 -18.59 3.76 5.02
C TYR A 43 -20.09 3.57 5.27
N SER A 44 -20.92 4.09 4.35
CA SER A 44 -22.37 3.93 4.38
C SER A 44 -22.85 3.00 3.27
N TRP A 45 -23.73 2.06 3.63
CA TRP A 45 -24.23 1.05 2.71
C TRP A 45 -25.28 1.63 1.77
N ASN A 46 -25.09 1.44 0.46
CA ASN A 46 -26.14 1.69 -0.53
C ASN A 46 -27.09 0.48 -0.59
N LYS A 47 -28.30 0.63 -0.06
CA LYS A 47 -29.34 -0.41 -0.03
C LYS A 47 -30.36 -0.30 -1.16
N ASN A 48 -30.17 0.64 -2.09
CA ASN A 48 -31.08 0.85 -3.21
C ASN A 48 -30.92 -0.26 -4.26
N VAL A 49 -31.96 -0.46 -5.08
CA VAL A 49 -31.90 -1.38 -6.23
C VAL A 49 -30.99 -0.79 -7.31
N ALA A 50 -30.01 -1.56 -7.77
CA ALA A 50 -29.09 -1.13 -8.82
C ALA A 50 -29.81 -1.02 -10.18
N LYS A 51 -29.67 0.13 -10.85
CA LYS A 51 -30.21 0.34 -12.20
C LYS A 51 -29.33 -0.28 -13.30
N ASN A 52 -28.01 -0.28 -13.09
CA ASN A 52 -27.03 -0.74 -14.05
C ASN A 52 -26.06 -1.70 -13.35
N VAL A 53 -25.54 -2.68 -14.09
CA VAL A 53 -24.51 -3.60 -13.64
C VAL A 53 -23.36 -3.55 -14.63
N ILE A 54 -22.14 -3.33 -14.13
CA ILE A 54 -20.90 -3.38 -14.91
C ILE A 54 -20.04 -4.47 -14.30
N LEU A 55 -19.59 -5.41 -15.13
CA LEU A 55 -18.75 -6.52 -14.72
C LEU A 55 -17.40 -6.45 -15.44
N PHE A 56 -16.32 -6.40 -14.66
CA PHE A 56 -14.95 -6.52 -15.16
C PHE A 56 -14.45 -7.93 -14.89
N ILE A 57 -14.01 -8.64 -15.93
CA ILE A 57 -13.46 -9.99 -15.84
C ILE A 57 -11.99 -9.92 -16.24
N GLY A 58 -11.11 -10.22 -15.29
CA GLY A 58 -9.69 -10.45 -15.58
C GLY A 58 -9.47 -11.93 -15.84
N ASP A 59 -9.33 -12.32 -17.12
CA ASP A 59 -8.97 -13.69 -17.46
C ASP A 59 -7.54 -14.00 -16.99
N GLY A 60 -7.37 -15.15 -16.34
CA GLY A 60 -6.09 -15.56 -15.73
C GLY A 60 -5.58 -14.67 -14.59
N MET A 61 -6.41 -13.77 -14.03
CA MET A 61 -6.01 -12.84 -12.98
C MET A 61 -6.07 -13.49 -11.58
N SER A 62 -4.99 -14.17 -11.18
CA SER A 62 -4.83 -14.68 -9.82
C SER A 62 -4.47 -13.56 -8.83
N VAL A 63 -4.51 -13.86 -7.53
CA VAL A 63 -4.08 -12.94 -6.46
C VAL A 63 -2.61 -12.51 -6.64
N ASP A 64 -1.77 -13.44 -7.11
CA ASP A 64 -0.36 -13.16 -7.39
C ASP A 64 -0.21 -12.19 -8.57
N THR A 65 -1.03 -12.36 -9.62
CA THR A 65 -1.05 -11.44 -10.77
C THR A 65 -1.47 -10.02 -10.36
N ILE A 66 -2.45 -9.90 -9.45
CA ILE A 66 -2.88 -8.61 -8.90
C ILE A 66 -1.73 -7.93 -8.15
N THR A 67 -1.06 -8.67 -7.26
CA THR A 67 0.09 -8.15 -6.49
C THR A 67 1.24 -7.73 -7.39
N ALA A 68 1.63 -8.58 -8.36
CA ALA A 68 2.68 -8.26 -9.31
C ALA A 68 2.34 -7.02 -10.15
N SER A 69 1.07 -6.88 -10.57
CA SER A 69 0.61 -5.73 -11.35
C SER A 69 0.65 -4.42 -10.56
N ARG A 70 0.28 -4.46 -9.27
CA ARG A 70 0.38 -3.32 -8.36
C ARG A 70 1.82 -2.85 -8.21
N ILE A 71 2.72 -3.78 -7.90
CA ILE A 71 4.16 -3.51 -7.75
C ILE A 71 4.72 -2.94 -9.07
N TYR A 72 4.40 -3.56 -10.20
CA TYR A 72 4.83 -3.11 -11.52
C TYR A 72 4.34 -1.70 -11.84
N ARG A 73 3.10 -1.36 -11.46
CA ARG A 73 2.51 -0.06 -11.76
C ARG A 73 3.15 1.07 -10.94
N GLN A 74 3.16 0.96 -9.61
CA GLN A 74 3.49 2.06 -8.70
C GLN A 74 4.16 1.61 -7.38
N GLY A 75 4.70 0.39 -7.32
CA GLY A 75 5.38 -0.15 -6.12
C GLY A 75 4.43 -0.79 -5.12
N GLU A 76 5.00 -1.30 -4.02
CA GLU A 76 4.32 -2.15 -3.04
C GLU A 76 3.21 -1.43 -2.26
N THR A 77 3.41 -0.15 -1.96
CA THR A 77 2.46 0.68 -1.18
C THR A 77 1.33 1.25 -2.03
N SER A 78 1.34 1.02 -3.33
CA SER A 78 0.33 1.53 -4.25
C SER A 78 -0.93 0.68 -4.26
N TYR A 79 -2.00 1.14 -4.91
CA TYR A 79 -3.26 0.41 -5.07
C TYR A 79 -3.74 0.46 -6.51
N LEU A 80 -4.29 -0.64 -7.01
CA LEU A 80 -5.07 -0.70 -8.23
C LEU A 80 -6.49 -0.16 -7.97
N ALA A 81 -7.18 0.24 -9.03
CA ALA A 81 -8.46 0.96 -8.90
C ALA A 81 -9.54 0.15 -8.16
N TRP A 82 -9.59 -1.17 -8.38
CA TRP A 82 -10.56 -2.05 -7.74
C TRP A 82 -10.21 -2.41 -6.29
N GLU A 83 -8.95 -2.24 -5.87
CA GLU A 83 -8.53 -2.54 -4.49
C GLU A 83 -9.02 -1.47 -3.48
N LYS A 84 -9.48 -0.33 -4.00
CA LYS A 84 -10.19 0.71 -3.23
C LYS A 84 -11.70 0.48 -3.15
N MET A 85 -12.22 -0.59 -3.77
CA MET A 85 -13.63 -0.92 -3.64
C MET A 85 -13.91 -1.39 -2.21
N PRO A 86 -15.06 -1.01 -1.62
CA PRO A 86 -15.34 -1.23 -0.20
C PRO A 86 -15.61 -2.70 0.17
N HIS A 87 -15.83 -3.57 -0.83
CA HIS A 87 -16.21 -4.96 -0.62
C HIS A 87 -15.28 -5.89 -1.40
N VAL A 88 -14.80 -6.93 -0.73
CA VAL A 88 -14.01 -8.01 -1.32
C VAL A 88 -14.65 -9.35 -0.97
N GLY A 89 -14.63 -10.30 -1.91
CA GLY A 89 -15.11 -11.66 -1.71
C GLY A 89 -14.18 -12.65 -2.40
N MET A 90 -14.08 -13.86 -1.84
CA MET A 90 -13.32 -14.96 -2.43
C MET A 90 -14.29 -15.95 -3.05
N ILE A 91 -13.98 -16.40 -4.27
CA ILE A 91 -14.74 -17.44 -4.96
C ILE A 91 -13.93 -18.73 -4.86
N LYS A 92 -14.60 -19.81 -4.45
CA LYS A 92 -13.99 -21.14 -4.42
C LYS A 92 -13.71 -21.60 -5.85
N VAL A 93 -12.50 -22.12 -6.04
CA VAL A 93 -12.08 -22.81 -7.28
C VAL A 93 -12.54 -24.26 -7.26
#